data_AF-A0A1W1WVC1-F1
#
_entry.id   AF-A0A1W1WVC1-F1
#
_cell.length_a   1.000
_cell.length_b   1.000
_cell.length_c   1.000
_cell.angle_alpha   90.00
_cell.angle_beta   90.00
_cell.angle_gamma   90.00
#
_symmetry.space_group_name_H-M   'P 1'
#
loop_
_entity.id
_entity.type
_entity.pdbx_description
1 polymer ?
#
loop_
_entity_poly.entity_id
_entity_poly.type
_entity_poly.pdbx_seq_one_letter_code
_entity_poly.pdbx_strand_id
1 'polypeptide(L)'
;MIVTEIEEFSEIRVRARAYLCFLLQRYIPNYVPEPSLDNIINALKILKKELPQAEAFYILDKKGMQIIDAISNNPEYRRGKGINRSMRAYYYRAVREKRCILTDPYPSLLSHNLTVTASYPVYDDNKQLAFIVCVDISLKDLLKLFHPSSIDSYFGHFTKISYSFFSLALLIVAILLLLKGVGSFFIMAFELRHINIKEIFESTILITLSLAIFDLVKTLFEEEVLGRHKKREASDIHKTMIRFLGSIVIALSIEALMLVFKFAIIDPQKIMFAVYLIGAVTLLLFGLSFYLKSISNIKEEE
;
A
#
# COMPACT_ATOMS: atom_id res chain seq x y z
N MET A 1 -8.37 -8.17 -7.25
CA MET A 1 -7.79 -9.20 -6.36
C MET A 1 -6.37 -9.55 -6.80
N ILE A 2 -6.15 -10.13 -7.99
CA ILE A 2 -4.80 -10.49 -8.49
C ILE A 2 -3.82 -9.29 -8.54
N VAL A 3 -4.26 -8.13 -9.04
CA VAL A 3 -3.39 -6.93 -9.12
C VAL A 3 -2.91 -6.49 -7.74
N THR A 4 -3.81 -6.52 -6.75
CA THR A 4 -3.53 -6.15 -5.36
C THR A 4 -2.52 -7.11 -4.71
N GLU A 5 -2.68 -8.41 -4.90
CA GLU A 5 -1.75 -9.42 -4.34
C GLU A 5 -0.32 -9.27 -4.90
N ILE A 6 -0.20 -8.91 -6.19
CA ILE A 6 1.11 -8.66 -6.82
C ILE A 6 1.76 -7.38 -6.27
N GLU A 7 0.96 -6.33 -6.04
CA GLU A 7 1.43 -5.09 -5.42
C GLU A 7 1.90 -5.33 -3.97
N GLU A 8 1.09 -5.99 -3.14
CA GLU A 8 1.47 -6.35 -1.77
C GLU A 8 2.72 -7.24 -1.74
N PHE A 9 2.86 -8.17 -2.70
CA PHE A 9 4.06 -9.00 -2.80
C PHE A 9 5.31 -8.18 -3.05
N SER A 10 5.22 -7.11 -3.85
CA SER A 10 6.36 -6.22 -4.11
C SER A 10 6.90 -5.57 -2.83
N GLU A 11 6.02 -5.25 -1.86
CA GLU A 11 6.37 -4.66 -0.57
C GLU A 11 7.01 -5.66 0.40
N ILE A 12 6.63 -6.94 0.34
CA ILE A 12 7.18 -7.98 1.22
C ILE A 12 8.33 -8.76 0.61
N ARG A 13 8.55 -8.68 -0.71
CA ARG A 13 9.45 -9.57 -1.47
C ARG A 13 10.82 -9.75 -0.82
N VAL A 14 11.44 -8.66 -0.38
CA VAL A 14 12.80 -8.69 0.20
C VAL A 14 12.80 -9.46 1.52
N ARG A 15 11.82 -9.19 2.40
CA ARG A 15 11.64 -9.86 3.69
C ARG A 15 11.29 -11.34 3.50
N ALA A 16 10.36 -11.63 2.59
CA ALA A 16 9.97 -12.98 2.21
C ALA A 16 11.15 -13.81 1.70
N ARG A 17 11.95 -13.25 0.80
CA ARG A 17 13.17 -13.90 0.30
C ARG A 17 14.15 -14.16 1.44
N ALA A 18 14.42 -13.16 2.27
CA ALA A 18 15.37 -13.31 3.38
C ALA A 18 14.95 -14.43 4.35
N TYR A 19 13.69 -14.46 4.74
CA TYR A 19 13.15 -15.47 5.64
C TYR A 19 13.20 -16.89 5.05
N LEU A 20 12.69 -17.08 3.83
CA LEU A 20 12.67 -18.41 3.19
C LEU A 20 14.08 -18.92 2.91
N CYS A 21 14.97 -18.03 2.48
CA CYS A 21 16.36 -18.38 2.25
C CYS A 21 17.11 -18.69 3.55
N PHE A 22 16.85 -17.94 4.61
CA PHE A 22 17.40 -18.23 5.94
C PHE A 22 16.96 -19.61 6.44
N LEU A 23 15.66 -19.94 6.30
CA LEU A 23 15.16 -21.27 6.67
C LEU A 23 15.86 -22.37 5.87
N LEU A 24 15.93 -22.24 4.55
CA LEU A 24 16.60 -23.25 3.71
C LEU A 24 18.07 -23.42 4.09
N GLN A 25 18.81 -22.31 4.28
CA GLN A 25 20.22 -22.33 4.69
C GLN A 25 20.43 -22.94 6.08
N ARG A 26 19.50 -22.72 7.01
CA ARG A 26 19.59 -23.23 8.38
C ARG A 26 19.52 -24.76 8.43
N TYR A 27 18.66 -25.38 7.62
CA TYR A 27 18.45 -26.83 7.65
C TYR A 27 19.25 -27.59 6.59
N ILE A 28 19.77 -26.90 5.56
CA ILE A 28 20.46 -27.53 4.43
C ILE A 28 21.86 -26.90 4.30
N PRO A 29 22.91 -27.54 4.85
CA PRO A 29 24.26 -27.03 4.77
C PRO A 29 24.76 -27.00 3.32
N ASN A 30 25.58 -25.99 3.02
CA ASN A 30 26.18 -25.78 1.71
C ASN A 30 27.69 -25.99 1.78
N TYR A 31 28.34 -26.28 0.65
CA TYR A 31 29.78 -26.47 0.54
C TYR A 31 30.32 -27.62 1.43
N VAL A 32 29.56 -28.71 1.49
CA VAL A 32 29.98 -29.96 2.17
C VAL A 32 30.57 -30.94 1.16
N PRO A 33 31.52 -31.83 1.56
CA PRO A 33 32.22 -32.71 0.61
C PRO A 33 31.30 -33.58 -0.25
N GLU A 34 30.27 -34.16 0.37
CA GLU A 34 29.25 -34.93 -0.34
C GLU A 34 27.86 -34.54 0.18
N PRO A 35 27.14 -33.65 -0.53
CA PRO A 35 25.77 -33.32 -0.19
C PRO A 35 24.89 -34.58 -0.30
N SER A 36 24.48 -35.15 0.84
CA SER A 36 23.63 -36.34 0.87
C SER A 36 22.17 -36.01 0.54
N LEU A 37 21.62 -36.69 -0.46
CA LEU A 37 20.20 -36.58 -0.84
C LEU A 37 19.28 -36.89 0.34
N ASP A 38 19.59 -37.93 1.12
CA ASP A 38 18.77 -38.34 2.26
C ASP A 38 18.75 -37.28 3.37
N ASN A 39 19.87 -36.61 3.60
CA ASN A 39 19.95 -35.50 4.54
C ASN A 39 19.07 -34.33 4.09
N ILE A 40 19.09 -34.00 2.79
CA ILE A 40 18.22 -32.94 2.22
C ILE A 40 16.74 -33.35 2.34
N ILE A 41 16.39 -34.60 2.04
CA ILE A 41 15.01 -35.11 2.19
C ILE A 41 14.53 -34.99 3.65
N ASN A 42 15.38 -35.33 4.61
CA ASN A 42 15.05 -35.21 6.03
C ASN A 42 14.89 -33.74 6.46
N ALA A 43 15.76 -32.85 5.99
CA ALA A 43 15.62 -31.41 6.18
C ALA A 43 14.30 -30.88 5.61
N LEU A 44 13.92 -31.31 4.40
CA LEU A 44 12.64 -30.94 3.78
C LEU A 44 11.42 -31.44 4.58
N LYS A 45 11.48 -32.63 5.18
CA LYS A 45 10.42 -33.14 6.07
C LYS A 45 10.26 -32.29 7.34
N ILE A 46 11.35 -31.73 7.86
CA ILE A 46 11.32 -30.79 9.00
C ILE A 46 10.74 -29.45 8.55
N LEU A 47 11.23 -28.90 7.44
CA LEU A 47 10.73 -27.66 6.85
C LEU A 47 9.24 -27.72 6.52
N LYS A 48 8.72 -28.88 6.07
CA LYS A 48 7.29 -29.10 5.87
C LYS A 48 6.46 -28.86 7.14
N LYS A 49 7.01 -29.14 8.33
CA LYS A 49 6.34 -28.90 9.61
C LYS A 49 6.41 -27.43 10.03
N GLU A 50 7.55 -26.77 9.76
CA GLU A 50 7.77 -25.33 10.04
C GLU A 50 6.98 -24.42 9.08
N LEU A 51 6.78 -24.87 7.83
CA LEU A 51 6.06 -24.17 6.78
C LEU A 51 4.85 -25.00 6.32
N PRO A 52 3.80 -25.17 7.16
CA PRO A 52 2.65 -25.99 6.83
C PRO A 52 1.86 -25.47 5.61
N GLN A 53 1.99 -24.18 5.31
CA GLN A 53 1.33 -23.50 4.20
C GLN A 53 2.04 -23.68 2.84
N ALA A 54 3.22 -24.31 2.81
CA ALA A 54 3.91 -24.55 1.55
C ALA A 54 3.18 -25.61 0.71
N GLU A 55 3.00 -25.33 -0.58
CA GLU A 55 2.34 -26.23 -1.52
C GLU A 55 3.17 -27.49 -1.75
N ALA A 56 4.47 -27.33 -1.98
CA ALA A 56 5.35 -28.43 -2.35
C ALA A 56 6.82 -28.12 -2.06
N PHE A 57 7.55 -29.16 -1.64
CA PHE A 57 9.01 -29.16 -1.52
C PHE A 57 9.57 -30.21 -2.47
N TYR A 58 10.55 -29.86 -3.29
CA TYR A 58 11.16 -30.81 -4.23
C TYR A 58 12.62 -30.49 -4.48
N ILE A 59 13.34 -31.48 -5.03
CA ILE A 59 14.77 -31.41 -5.28
C ILE A 59 15.00 -31.64 -6.76
N LEU A 60 15.82 -30.77 -7.36
CA LEU A 60 16.31 -30.89 -8.73
C LEU A 60 17.78 -31.29 -8.70
N ASP A 61 18.19 -32.11 -9.67
CA ASP A 61 19.61 -32.38 -9.92
C ASP A 61 20.29 -31.19 -10.63
N LYS A 62 21.61 -31.32 -10.84
CA LYS A 62 22.42 -30.34 -11.57
C LYS A 62 21.94 -30.04 -13.00
N LYS A 63 21.13 -30.91 -13.62
CA LYS A 63 20.54 -30.73 -14.97
C LYS A 63 19.10 -30.21 -14.92
N GLY A 64 18.55 -29.98 -13.73
CA GLY A 64 17.18 -29.50 -13.53
C GLY A 64 16.11 -30.59 -13.57
N MET A 65 16.48 -31.86 -13.51
CA MET A 65 15.53 -32.97 -13.39
C MET A 65 15.11 -33.15 -11.95
N GLN A 66 13.80 -33.27 -11.72
CA GLN A 66 13.27 -33.53 -10.38
C GLN A 66 13.53 -34.99 -9.97
N ILE A 67 14.26 -35.22 -8.89
CA ILE A 67 14.77 -36.55 -8.51
C ILE A 67 13.86 -37.33 -7.54
N ILE A 68 12.95 -36.63 -6.86
CA ILE A 68 11.94 -37.21 -5.96
C ILE A 68 10.56 -36.65 -6.29
N ASP A 69 9.51 -37.39 -5.94
CA ASP A 69 8.18 -36.79 -5.90
C ASP A 69 8.14 -35.68 -4.85
N ALA A 70 7.36 -34.64 -5.13
CA ALA A 70 7.30 -33.51 -4.22
C ALA A 70 6.78 -33.94 -2.84
N ILE A 71 7.40 -33.41 -1.80
CA ILE A 71 6.96 -33.54 -0.43
C ILE A 71 5.89 -32.47 -0.21
N SER A 72 4.67 -32.87 0.12
CA SER A 72 3.56 -31.92 0.35
C SER A 72 2.61 -32.41 1.45
N ASN A 73 1.91 -31.46 2.07
CA ASN A 73 0.76 -31.76 2.93
C ASN A 73 -0.40 -32.33 2.09
N ASN A 74 -0.64 -31.80 0.90
CA ASN A 74 -1.66 -32.31 -0.02
C ASN A 74 -1.14 -33.56 -0.78
N PRO A 75 -1.80 -34.73 -0.66
CA PRO A 75 -1.43 -35.94 -1.40
C PRO A 75 -1.38 -35.76 -2.92
N GLU A 76 -2.26 -34.94 -3.50
CA GLU A 76 -2.33 -34.72 -4.96
C GLU A 76 -1.08 -34.01 -5.52
N TYR A 77 -0.39 -33.27 -4.66
CA TYR A 77 0.81 -32.53 -5.04
C TYR A 77 2.07 -33.40 -4.95
N ARG A 78 1.99 -34.63 -4.41
CA ARG A 78 3.12 -35.56 -4.27
C ARG A 78 3.45 -36.27 -5.57
N ARG A 79 3.90 -35.51 -6.55
CA ARG A 79 4.23 -35.97 -7.90
C ARG A 79 5.44 -35.22 -8.46
N GLY A 80 5.87 -35.63 -9.65
CA GLY A 80 6.78 -34.86 -10.49
C GLY A 80 8.19 -35.43 -10.60
N LYS A 81 8.48 -36.58 -9.97
CA LYS A 81 9.75 -37.29 -10.20
C LYS A 81 9.97 -37.53 -11.71
N GLY A 82 11.18 -37.24 -12.18
CA GLY A 82 11.59 -37.39 -13.59
C GLY A 82 11.25 -36.20 -14.50
N ILE A 83 10.48 -35.20 -14.04
CA ILE A 83 10.14 -34.04 -14.86
C ILE A 83 11.35 -33.10 -14.96
N ASN A 84 11.66 -32.67 -16.19
CA ASN A 84 12.69 -31.66 -16.45
C ASN A 84 12.15 -30.24 -16.18
N ARG A 85 12.81 -29.52 -15.27
CA ARG A 85 12.49 -28.15 -14.84
C ARG A 85 13.59 -27.13 -15.20
N SER A 86 14.57 -27.49 -16.01
CA SER A 86 15.71 -26.63 -16.37
C SER A 86 15.32 -25.29 -17.00
N MET A 87 14.20 -25.22 -17.73
CA MET A 87 13.70 -23.99 -18.35
C MET A 87 12.90 -23.09 -17.40
N ARG A 88 12.71 -23.48 -16.14
CA ARG A 88 11.90 -22.74 -15.17
C ARG A 88 12.72 -21.68 -14.46
N ALA A 89 12.09 -20.54 -14.16
CA ALA A 89 12.73 -19.38 -13.53
C ALA A 89 13.45 -19.71 -12.22
N TYR A 90 12.84 -20.57 -11.41
CA TYR A 90 13.41 -21.03 -10.16
C TYR A 90 14.71 -21.85 -10.33
N TYR A 91 14.91 -22.51 -11.48
CA TYR A 91 16.14 -23.22 -11.78
C TYR A 91 17.20 -22.27 -12.33
N TYR A 92 16.97 -21.66 -13.50
CA TYR A 92 18.06 -20.94 -14.20
C TYR A 92 18.50 -19.69 -13.43
N ARG A 93 17.61 -19.02 -12.67
CA ARG A 93 18.01 -17.88 -11.83
C ARG A 93 18.86 -18.32 -10.65
N ALA A 94 18.49 -19.41 -9.98
CA ALA A 94 19.26 -19.93 -8.85
C ALA A 94 20.67 -20.34 -9.28
N VAL A 95 20.79 -21.03 -10.42
CA VAL A 95 22.08 -21.44 -11.01
C VAL A 95 22.91 -20.23 -11.42
N ARG A 96 22.31 -19.24 -12.09
CA ARG A 96 23.00 -18.03 -12.57
C ARG A 96 23.47 -17.14 -11.43
N GLU A 97 22.61 -16.91 -10.44
CA GLU A 97 22.91 -16.02 -9.30
C GLU A 97 23.77 -16.69 -8.21
N LYS A 98 23.92 -18.03 -8.25
CA LYS A 98 24.67 -18.85 -7.28
C LYS A 98 24.31 -18.59 -5.82
N ARG A 99 23.04 -18.24 -5.57
CA ARG A 99 22.51 -17.91 -4.24
C ARG A 99 21.06 -18.31 -4.15
N CYS A 100 20.54 -18.28 -2.93
CA CYS A 100 19.11 -18.45 -2.72
C CYS A 100 18.30 -17.30 -3.34
N ILE A 101 17.28 -17.64 -4.11
CA ILE A 101 16.41 -16.69 -4.81
C ILE A 101 14.93 -16.98 -4.51
N LEU A 102 14.11 -15.96 -4.72
CA LEU A 102 12.66 -16.05 -4.72
C LEU A 102 12.17 -15.56 -6.09
N THR A 103 11.38 -16.38 -6.79
CA THR A 103 10.82 -16.02 -8.09
C THR A 103 9.81 -14.88 -7.97
N ASP A 104 9.51 -14.25 -9.10
CA ASP A 104 8.29 -13.45 -9.24
C ASP A 104 7.06 -14.40 -9.25
N PRO A 105 5.85 -13.92 -8.91
CA PRO A 105 4.67 -14.78 -8.87
C PRO A 105 4.33 -15.33 -10.25
N TYR A 106 3.99 -16.62 -10.31
CA TYR A 106 3.63 -17.31 -11.54
C TYR A 106 2.55 -18.36 -11.28
N PRO A 107 1.77 -18.77 -12.29
CA PRO A 107 0.74 -19.80 -12.10
C PRO A 107 1.35 -21.16 -11.76
N SER A 108 0.94 -21.72 -10.62
CA SER A 108 1.34 -23.05 -10.15
C SER A 108 0.83 -24.13 -11.11
N LEU A 109 1.67 -25.13 -11.38
CA LEU A 109 1.27 -26.33 -12.11
C LEU A 109 0.56 -27.37 -11.22
N LEU A 110 0.51 -27.10 -9.91
CA LEU A 110 -0.13 -27.95 -8.92
C LEU A 110 -1.53 -27.43 -8.58
N SER A 111 -1.63 -26.15 -8.21
CA SER A 111 -2.87 -25.53 -7.72
C SER A 111 -3.57 -24.63 -8.73
N HIS A 112 -2.91 -24.26 -9.84
CA HIS A 112 -3.34 -23.22 -10.79
C HIS A 112 -3.47 -21.80 -10.20
N ASN A 113 -3.14 -21.62 -8.91
CA ASN A 113 -3.08 -20.32 -8.26
C ASN A 113 -1.73 -19.65 -8.49
N LEU A 114 -1.63 -18.35 -8.20
CA LEU A 114 -0.35 -17.67 -8.19
C LEU A 114 0.52 -18.21 -7.05
N THR A 115 1.74 -18.60 -7.39
CA THR A 115 2.72 -19.20 -6.49
C THR A 115 4.07 -18.53 -6.70
N VAL A 116 4.87 -18.51 -5.65
CA VAL A 116 6.28 -18.13 -5.71
C VAL A 116 7.13 -19.30 -5.24
N THR A 117 8.32 -19.44 -5.81
CA THR A 117 9.24 -20.51 -5.47
C THR A 117 10.50 -19.93 -4.86
N ALA A 118 10.80 -20.33 -3.62
CA ALA A 118 12.12 -20.16 -3.05
C ALA A 118 13.03 -21.27 -3.60
N SER A 119 14.20 -20.91 -4.11
CA SER A 119 15.15 -21.86 -4.68
C SER A 119 16.53 -21.67 -4.12
N TYR A 120 17.06 -22.74 -3.55
CA TYR A 120 18.34 -22.78 -2.87
C TYR A 120 19.29 -23.75 -3.58
N PRO A 121 20.31 -23.25 -4.30
CA PRO A 121 21.32 -24.09 -4.91
C PRO A 121 22.29 -24.61 -3.85
N VAL A 122 22.51 -25.92 -3.84
CA VAL A 122 23.42 -26.65 -2.96
C VAL A 122 24.65 -27.06 -3.76
N TYR A 123 25.81 -26.62 -3.29
CA TYR A 123 27.11 -26.89 -3.85
C TYR A 123 27.89 -27.84 -2.95
N ASP A 124 28.79 -28.60 -3.55
CA ASP A 124 29.83 -29.34 -2.83
C ASP A 124 30.98 -28.42 -2.39
N ASP A 125 31.94 -28.96 -1.65
CA ASP A 125 33.17 -28.28 -1.22
C ASP A 125 34.01 -27.74 -2.39
N ASN A 126 33.93 -28.38 -3.56
CA ASN A 126 34.55 -27.97 -4.82
C ASN A 126 33.75 -26.89 -5.58
N LYS A 127 32.70 -26.34 -4.97
CA LYS A 127 31.80 -25.32 -5.55
C LYS A 127 31.07 -25.80 -6.81
N GLN A 128 30.93 -27.10 -7.01
CA GLN A 128 30.12 -27.69 -8.08
C GLN A 128 28.68 -27.85 -7.61
N LEU A 129 27.74 -27.56 -8.51
CA LEU A 129 26.32 -27.68 -8.21
C LEU A 129 25.94 -29.15 -8.04
N ALA A 130 25.51 -29.52 -6.84
CA ALA A 130 25.02 -30.86 -6.54
C ALA A 130 23.51 -30.95 -6.77
N PHE A 131 22.76 -30.06 -6.10
CA PHE A 131 21.29 -30.06 -6.11
C PHE A 131 20.72 -28.64 -6.08
N ILE A 132 19.45 -28.51 -6.40
CA ILE A 132 18.66 -27.30 -6.14
C ILE A 132 17.42 -27.71 -5.37
N VAL A 133 17.21 -27.05 -4.24
CA VAL A 133 16.05 -27.28 -3.37
C VAL A 133 15.03 -26.20 -3.66
N CYS A 134 13.80 -26.60 -3.98
CA CYS A 134 12.71 -25.71 -4.33
C CYS A 134 11.56 -25.85 -3.33
N VAL A 135 10.98 -24.71 -2.94
CA VAL A 135 9.80 -24.62 -2.08
C VAL A 135 8.78 -23.72 -2.73
N ASP A 136 7.63 -24.29 -3.10
CA ASP A 136 6.50 -23.58 -3.68
C ASP A 136 5.54 -23.14 -2.56
N ILE A 137 5.19 -21.86 -2.53
CA ILE A 137 4.24 -21.28 -1.58
C ILE A 137 3.24 -20.43 -2.38
N SER A 138 1.95 -20.62 -2.13
CA SER A 138 0.93 -19.81 -2.79
C SER A 138 1.14 -18.34 -2.40
N LEU A 139 0.89 -17.43 -3.33
CA LEU A 139 1.07 -16.00 -3.10
C LEU A 139 0.23 -15.53 -1.91
N LYS A 140 -1.00 -16.04 -1.83
CA LYS A 140 -1.93 -15.76 -0.74
C LYS A 140 -1.39 -16.19 0.62
N ASP A 141 -0.85 -17.41 0.71
CA ASP A 141 -0.31 -17.92 1.97
C ASP A 141 0.98 -17.22 2.37
N LEU A 142 1.81 -16.85 1.39
CA LEU A 142 2.99 -16.04 1.65
C LEU A 142 2.61 -14.66 2.20
N LEU A 143 1.62 -13.99 1.60
CA LEU A 143 1.15 -12.69 2.07
C LEU A 143 0.61 -12.78 3.50
N LYS A 144 -0.17 -13.81 3.82
CA LYS A 144 -0.65 -14.07 5.19
C LYS A 144 0.47 -14.21 6.22
N LEU A 145 1.63 -14.71 5.81
CA LEU A 145 2.79 -14.88 6.69
C LEU A 145 3.46 -13.54 7.05
N PHE A 146 3.51 -12.58 6.12
CA PHE A 146 4.22 -11.31 6.30
C PHE A 146 3.30 -10.11 6.61
N HIS A 147 2.04 -10.22 6.24
CA HIS A 147 0.99 -9.26 6.51
C HIS A 147 -0.25 -9.96 7.08
N PRO A 148 -0.21 -10.41 8.34
CA PRO A 148 -1.38 -10.99 9.00
C PRO A 148 -2.57 -10.00 9.06
N SER A 149 -2.32 -8.70 8.88
CA SER A 149 -3.31 -7.63 8.87
C SER A 149 -3.91 -7.30 7.51
N SER A 150 -3.30 -7.66 6.36
CA SER A 150 -3.74 -7.12 5.06
C SER A 150 -4.89 -7.89 4.39
N ILE A 151 -5.18 -9.14 4.79
CA ILE A 151 -6.14 -9.96 4.03
C ILE A 151 -7.36 -10.43 4.84
N ASP A 152 -7.28 -10.58 6.18
CA ASP A 152 -8.37 -11.20 6.96
C ASP A 152 -8.68 -10.52 8.31
N SER A 153 -8.28 -9.27 8.53
CA SER A 153 -8.56 -8.62 9.81
C SER A 153 -9.96 -8.00 9.83
N TYR A 154 -10.86 -8.55 10.65
CA TYR A 154 -12.14 -7.92 11.04
C TYR A 154 -11.98 -6.43 11.40
N PHE A 155 -10.80 -6.04 11.91
CA PHE A 155 -10.45 -4.66 12.22
C PHE A 155 -10.30 -3.76 10.97
N GLY A 156 -9.74 -4.28 9.88
CA GLY A 156 -9.65 -3.57 8.60
C GLY A 156 -11.03 -3.33 7.98
N HIS A 157 -11.91 -4.33 8.07
CA HIS A 157 -13.29 -4.19 7.62
C HIS A 157 -14.08 -3.21 8.51
N PHE A 158 -13.87 -3.26 9.83
CA PHE A 158 -14.50 -2.34 10.78
C PHE A 158 -14.07 -0.89 10.58
N THR A 159 -12.77 -0.64 10.43
CA THR A 159 -12.23 0.71 10.18
C THR A 159 -12.76 1.28 8.86
N LYS A 160 -12.78 0.48 7.79
CA LYS A 160 -13.38 0.87 6.51
C LYS A 160 -14.87 1.19 6.61
N ILE A 161 -15.65 0.40 7.36
CA ILE A 161 -17.08 0.71 7.64
C ILE A 161 -17.19 2.04 8.38
N SER A 162 -16.38 2.24 9.43
CA SER A 162 -16.41 3.45 10.25
C SER A 162 -16.10 4.70 9.42
N TYR A 163 -15.02 4.69 8.63
CA TYR A 163 -14.68 5.81 7.74
C TYR A 163 -15.72 6.05 6.67
N SER A 164 -16.37 5.00 6.15
CA SER A 164 -17.49 5.14 5.21
C SER A 164 -18.68 5.86 5.86
N PHE A 165 -19.02 5.51 7.10
CA PHE A 165 -20.08 6.18 7.86
C PHE A 165 -19.76 7.66 8.12
N PHE A 166 -18.54 7.97 8.57
CA PHE A 166 -18.12 9.36 8.79
C PHE A 166 -18.12 10.18 7.50
N SER A 167 -17.63 9.61 6.40
CA SER A 167 -17.63 10.27 5.08
C SER A 167 -19.05 10.58 4.62
N LEU A 168 -19.99 9.65 4.83
CA LEU A 168 -21.41 9.85 4.50
C LEU A 168 -22.05 10.95 5.37
N ALA A 169 -21.77 10.95 6.68
CA ALA A 169 -22.28 11.97 7.58
C ALA A 169 -21.78 13.38 7.19
N LEU A 170 -20.49 13.52 6.89
CA LEU A 170 -19.90 14.77 6.41
C LEU A 170 -20.47 15.20 5.05
N LEU A 171 -20.76 14.25 4.15
CA LEU A 171 -21.39 14.55 2.87
C LEU A 171 -22.79 15.16 3.06
N ILE A 172 -23.59 14.61 3.99
CA ILE A 172 -24.91 15.16 4.32
C ILE A 172 -24.77 16.59 4.84
N VAL A 173 -23.80 16.85 5.72
CA VAL A 173 -23.52 18.20 6.24
C VAL A 173 -23.14 19.16 5.10
N ALA A 174 -22.26 18.75 4.19
CA ALA A 174 -21.87 19.56 3.04
C ALA A 174 -23.07 19.91 2.16
N ILE A 175 -23.94 18.93 1.86
CA ILE A 175 -25.15 19.15 1.06
C ILE A 175 -26.11 20.10 1.76
N LEU A 176 -26.35 19.95 3.07
CA LEU A 176 -27.23 20.84 3.83
C LEU A 176 -26.73 22.29 3.83
N LEU A 177 -25.41 22.49 3.98
CA LEU A 177 -24.80 23.82 3.90
C LEU A 177 -24.93 24.42 2.49
N LEU A 178 -24.75 23.61 1.44
CA LEU A 178 -24.94 24.04 0.05
C LEU A 178 -26.37 24.49 -0.19
N LEU A 179 -27.35 23.65 0.18
CA LEU A 179 -28.77 23.96 0.00
C LEU A 179 -29.18 25.20 0.78
N LYS A 180 -28.67 25.38 2.00
CA LYS A 180 -28.93 26.59 2.80
C LYS A 180 -28.31 27.83 2.17
N GLY A 181 -27.05 27.77 1.74
CA GLY A 181 -26.37 28.89 1.10
C GLY A 181 -27.00 29.29 -0.23
N VAL A 182 -27.31 28.31 -1.06
CA VAL A 182 -28.00 28.52 -2.35
C VAL A 182 -29.44 28.99 -2.14
N GLY A 183 -30.18 28.40 -1.21
CA GLY A 183 -31.55 28.80 -0.89
C GLY A 183 -31.65 30.25 -0.39
N SER A 184 -30.73 30.66 0.49
CA SER A 184 -30.62 32.05 0.97
C SER A 184 -30.36 33.03 -0.18
N PHE A 185 -29.52 32.65 -1.15
CA PHE A 185 -29.28 33.45 -2.35
C PHE A 185 -30.51 33.53 -3.27
N PHE A 186 -31.23 32.42 -3.48
CA PHE A 186 -32.42 32.39 -4.33
C PHE A 186 -33.59 33.21 -3.77
N ILE A 187 -33.88 33.13 -2.46
CA ILE A 187 -34.95 33.92 -1.83
C ILE A 187 -34.67 35.41 -2.02
N MET A 188 -33.43 35.85 -1.81
CA MET A 188 -33.00 37.23 -2.02
C MET A 188 -33.15 37.69 -3.47
N ALA A 189 -32.84 36.83 -4.44
CA ALA A 189 -32.96 37.16 -5.86
C ALA A 189 -34.41 37.44 -6.29
N PHE A 190 -35.40 36.84 -5.61
CA PHE A 190 -36.82 37.09 -5.86
C PHE A 190 -37.33 38.39 -5.18
N GLU A 191 -36.74 38.78 -4.04
CA GLU A 191 -37.07 40.02 -3.33
C GLU A 191 -36.12 41.18 -3.71
N LEU A 192 -36.16 41.61 -4.98
CA LEU A 192 -35.33 42.68 -5.57
C LEU A 192 -35.39 44.07 -4.87
N ARG A 193 -36.21 44.24 -3.82
CA ARG A 193 -36.44 45.54 -3.15
C ARG A 193 -35.52 45.82 -1.96
N HIS A 194 -34.91 44.82 -1.32
CA HIS A 194 -34.02 45.01 -0.18
C HIS A 194 -32.86 43.99 -0.15
N ILE A 195 -31.85 44.22 -0.99
CA ILE A 195 -30.64 43.40 -0.98
C ILE A 195 -29.78 43.76 0.24
N ASN A 196 -29.78 42.90 1.26
CA ASN A 196 -28.90 43.05 2.42
C ASN A 196 -27.53 42.42 2.12
N ILE A 197 -26.51 43.26 1.99
CA ILE A 197 -25.13 42.84 1.70
C ILE A 197 -24.62 41.79 2.70
N LYS A 198 -25.07 41.86 3.97
CA LYS A 198 -24.72 40.89 5.01
C LYS A 198 -25.15 39.46 4.64
N GLU A 199 -26.33 39.30 4.08
CA GLU A 199 -26.89 37.99 3.71
C GLU A 199 -26.19 37.39 2.48
N ILE A 200 -25.69 38.23 1.57
CA ILE A 200 -24.84 37.78 0.46
C ILE A 200 -23.56 37.16 1.02
N PHE A 201 -22.89 37.84 1.94
CA PHE A 201 -21.69 37.31 2.59
C PHE A 201 -21.97 36.00 3.34
N GLU A 202 -23.07 35.92 4.10
CA GLU A 202 -23.43 34.67 4.80
C GLU A 202 -23.70 33.52 3.83
N SER A 203 -24.38 33.78 2.71
CA SER A 203 -24.65 32.77 1.68
C SER A 203 -23.37 32.28 1.02
N THR A 204 -22.46 33.19 0.68
CA THR A 204 -21.16 32.82 0.07
C THR A 204 -20.27 32.05 1.06
N ILE A 205 -20.25 32.40 2.37
CA ILE A 205 -19.53 31.62 3.40
C ILE A 205 -20.06 30.19 3.47
N LEU A 206 -21.39 30.02 3.49
CA LEU A 206 -22.01 28.69 3.55
C LEU A 206 -21.67 27.82 2.33
N ILE A 207 -21.65 28.42 1.13
CA ILE A 207 -21.28 27.73 -0.10
C ILE A 207 -19.80 27.34 -0.11
N THR A 208 -18.89 28.25 0.28
CA THR A 208 -17.45 27.98 0.37
C THR A 208 -17.15 26.88 1.40
N LEU A 209 -17.79 26.93 2.57
CA LEU A 209 -17.64 25.91 3.60
C LEU A 209 -18.14 24.54 3.12
N SER A 210 -19.27 24.51 2.42
CA SER A 210 -19.79 23.29 1.81
C SER A 210 -18.80 22.66 0.83
N LEU A 211 -18.24 23.46 -0.10
CA LEU A 211 -17.27 22.98 -1.08
C LEU A 211 -16.01 22.41 -0.40
N ALA A 212 -15.50 23.09 0.63
CA ALA A 212 -14.33 22.63 1.38
C ALA A 212 -14.58 21.29 2.08
N ILE A 213 -15.76 21.10 2.70
CA ILE A 213 -16.13 19.83 3.33
C ILE A 213 -16.30 18.73 2.26
N PHE A 214 -16.88 19.05 1.10
CA PHE A 214 -17.04 18.09 0.01
C PHE A 214 -15.68 17.56 -0.49
N ASP A 215 -14.70 18.44 -0.69
CA ASP A 215 -13.35 18.04 -1.11
C ASP A 215 -12.64 17.16 -0.06
N LEU A 216 -12.86 17.45 1.22
CA LEU A 216 -12.37 16.62 2.33
C LEU A 216 -13.01 15.24 2.32
N VAL A 217 -14.35 15.16 2.17
CA VAL A 217 -15.10 13.90 2.08
C VAL A 217 -14.61 13.05 0.92
N LYS A 218 -14.43 13.66 -0.26
CA LYS A 218 -13.91 12.97 -1.44
C LYS A 218 -12.53 12.37 -1.15
N THR A 219 -11.64 13.14 -0.53
CA THR A 219 -10.28 12.69 -0.19
C THR A 219 -10.32 11.53 0.81
N LEU A 220 -11.07 11.67 1.92
CA LEU A 220 -11.22 10.63 2.95
C LEU A 220 -11.82 9.34 2.38
N PHE A 221 -12.84 9.46 1.52
CA PHE A 221 -13.48 8.30 0.91
C PHE A 221 -12.56 7.58 -0.09
N GLU A 222 -11.79 8.32 -0.89
CA GLU A 222 -10.83 7.75 -1.84
C GLU A 222 -9.67 7.01 -1.13
N GLU A 223 -9.14 7.58 -0.06
CA GLU A 223 -7.99 7.03 0.66
C GLU A 223 -8.38 5.86 1.57
N GLU A 224 -9.39 6.01 2.42
CA GLU A 224 -9.72 5.02 3.48
C GLU A 224 -10.78 4.00 3.06
N VAL A 225 -11.72 4.37 2.19
CA VAL A 225 -12.84 3.47 1.79
C VAL A 225 -12.54 2.74 0.50
N LEU A 226 -12.14 3.46 -0.57
CA LEU A 226 -11.83 2.85 -1.85
C LEU A 226 -10.48 2.11 -1.85
N GLY A 227 -9.60 2.40 -0.88
CA GLY A 227 -8.32 1.71 -0.76
C GLY A 227 -7.42 1.95 -1.96
N ARG A 228 -7.54 3.13 -2.61
CA ARG A 228 -6.58 3.56 -3.64
C ARG A 228 -5.27 3.95 -2.95
N HIS A 229 -4.56 2.97 -2.41
CA HIS A 229 -3.18 3.12 -2.00
C HIS A 229 -2.34 3.27 -3.27
N LYS A 230 -2.12 4.52 -3.69
CA LYS A 230 -1.01 4.80 -4.61
C LYS A 230 0.27 4.36 -3.88
N LYS A 231 1.13 3.62 -4.59
CA LYS A 231 2.40 3.04 -4.12
C LYS A 231 3.01 3.88 -2.99
N ARG A 232 2.96 3.38 -1.75
CA ARG A 232 3.54 4.04 -0.57
C ARG A 232 5.07 4.05 -0.65
N GLU A 233 5.62 4.91 -1.49
CA GLU A 233 6.95 5.47 -1.26
C GLU A 233 6.83 6.43 -0.06
N ALA A 234 7.87 6.61 0.75
CA ALA A 234 7.87 7.58 1.87
C ALA A 234 7.42 9.00 1.41
N SER A 235 7.66 9.29 0.13
CA SER A 235 7.10 10.37 -0.69
C SER A 235 5.59 10.62 -0.55
N ASP A 236 4.76 9.58 -0.42
CA ASP A 236 3.30 9.67 -0.52
C ASP A 236 2.63 10.12 0.79
N ILE A 237 3.21 9.83 1.95
CA ILE A 237 2.70 10.34 3.25
C ILE A 237 2.77 11.86 3.29
N HIS A 238 3.91 12.42 2.88
CA HIS A 238 4.08 13.87 2.77
C HIS A 238 3.09 14.48 1.79
N LYS A 239 2.81 13.79 0.68
CA LYS A 239 1.91 14.27 -0.38
C LYS A 239 0.45 14.38 0.07
N THR A 240 -0.06 13.43 0.85
CA THR A 240 -1.41 13.52 1.44
C THR A 240 -1.47 14.68 2.44
N MET A 241 -0.46 14.82 3.30
CA MET A 241 -0.43 15.92 4.27
C MET A 241 -0.35 17.31 3.59
N ILE A 242 0.44 17.43 2.52
CA ILE A 242 0.54 18.68 1.71
C ILE A 242 -0.80 19.02 1.07
N ARG A 243 -1.53 18.03 0.51
CA ARG A 243 -2.85 18.25 -0.09
C ARG A 243 -3.87 18.70 0.94
N PHE A 244 -3.86 18.09 2.12
CA PHE A 244 -4.73 18.46 3.22
C PHE A 244 -4.43 19.87 3.74
N LEU A 245 -3.15 20.20 3.99
CA LEU A 245 -2.78 21.55 4.42
C LEU A 245 -3.08 22.59 3.34
N GLY A 246 -2.86 22.23 2.07
CA GLY A 246 -3.14 23.07 0.92
C GLY A 246 -4.62 23.43 0.79
N SER A 247 -5.54 22.48 0.99
CA SER A 247 -6.99 22.78 0.96
C SER A 247 -7.41 23.70 2.10
N ILE A 248 -6.85 23.52 3.31
CA ILE A 248 -7.07 24.43 4.45
C ILE A 248 -6.58 25.85 4.13
N VAL A 249 -5.38 25.98 3.56
CA VAL A 249 -4.81 27.28 3.19
C VAL A 249 -5.68 27.98 2.15
N ILE A 250 -6.15 27.27 1.12
CA ILE A 250 -7.05 27.83 0.10
C ILE A 250 -8.36 28.30 0.75
N ALA A 251 -8.97 27.47 1.61
CA ALA A 251 -10.21 27.82 2.31
C ALA A 251 -10.05 29.07 3.19
N LEU A 252 -9.02 29.12 4.03
CA LEU A 252 -8.73 30.28 4.88
C LEU A 252 -8.41 31.54 4.05
N SER A 253 -7.74 31.40 2.91
CA SER A 253 -7.45 32.52 2.00
C SER A 253 -8.73 33.14 1.43
N ILE A 254 -9.67 32.31 0.99
CA ILE A 254 -10.96 32.76 0.45
C ILE A 254 -11.78 33.44 1.55
N GLU A 255 -11.83 32.86 2.74
CA GLU A 255 -12.54 33.43 3.88
C GLU A 255 -11.93 34.77 4.33
N ALA A 256 -10.60 34.88 4.34
CA ALA A 256 -9.91 36.11 4.68
C ALA A 256 -10.22 37.23 3.67
N LEU A 257 -10.21 36.92 2.38
CA LEU A 257 -10.56 37.87 1.33
C LEU A 257 -12.01 38.35 1.47
N MET A 258 -12.94 37.43 1.77
CA MET A 258 -14.34 37.78 2.02
C MET A 258 -14.51 38.69 3.25
N LEU A 259 -13.78 38.42 4.34
CA LEU A 259 -13.81 39.26 5.54
C LEU A 259 -13.27 40.67 5.29
N VAL A 260 -12.29 40.84 4.41
CA VAL A 260 -11.82 42.18 3.98
C VAL A 260 -12.98 42.95 3.35
N PHE A 261 -13.69 42.36 2.38
CA PHE A 261 -14.83 43.03 1.74
C PHE A 261 -15.97 43.31 2.74
N LYS A 262 -16.27 42.35 3.61
CA LYS A 262 -17.29 42.49 4.66
C LYS A 262 -16.99 43.66 5.58
N PHE A 263 -15.78 43.75 6.11
CA PHE A 263 -15.42 44.82 7.04
C PHE A 263 -15.17 46.14 6.33
N ALA A 264 -14.68 46.15 5.08
CA ALA A 264 -14.56 47.38 4.31
C ALA A 264 -15.91 48.08 4.07
N ILE A 265 -17.00 47.32 3.95
CA ILE A 265 -18.33 47.85 3.63
C ILE A 265 -19.21 48.03 4.88
N ILE A 266 -19.22 47.06 5.80
CA ILE A 266 -20.22 46.98 6.88
C ILE A 266 -19.69 47.52 8.21
N ASP A 267 -18.43 47.22 8.55
CA ASP A 267 -17.85 47.60 9.85
C ASP A 267 -16.34 47.86 9.71
N PRO A 268 -15.95 49.05 9.22
CA PRO A 268 -14.54 49.38 8.92
C PRO A 268 -13.62 49.31 10.13
N GLN A 269 -14.15 49.45 11.35
CA GLN A 269 -13.37 49.36 12.58
C GLN A 269 -12.79 47.94 12.79
N LYS A 270 -13.43 46.92 12.22
CA LYS A 270 -13.01 45.51 12.32
C LYS A 270 -12.06 45.07 11.21
N ILE A 271 -11.68 45.95 10.29
CA ILE A 271 -10.82 45.59 9.15
C ILE A 271 -9.47 45.01 9.59
N MET A 272 -8.97 45.42 10.76
CA MET A 272 -7.74 44.89 11.36
C MET A 272 -7.79 43.38 11.59
N PHE A 273 -8.97 42.80 11.92
CA PHE A 273 -9.10 41.35 12.08
C PHE A 273 -8.90 40.59 10.76
N ALA A 274 -9.37 41.15 9.64
CA ALA A 274 -9.13 40.56 8.33
C ALA A 274 -7.64 40.65 7.94
N VAL A 275 -6.97 41.76 8.28
CA VAL A 275 -5.52 41.91 8.08
C VAL A 275 -4.73 40.85 8.88
N TYR A 276 -5.08 40.62 10.16
CA TYR A 276 -4.44 39.58 10.96
C TYR A 276 -4.66 38.18 10.39
N LEU A 277 -5.85 37.89 9.87
CA LEU A 277 -6.14 36.59 9.24
C LEU A 277 -5.32 36.39 7.96
N ILE A 278 -5.20 37.41 7.10
CA ILE A 278 -4.33 37.36 5.91
C ILE A 278 -2.86 37.16 6.32
N GLY A 279 -2.42 37.83 7.39
CA GLY A 279 -1.09 37.63 7.98
C GLY A 279 -0.86 36.19 8.44
N ALA A 280 -1.84 35.58 9.10
CA ALA A 280 -1.77 34.19 9.53
C ALA A 280 -1.70 33.22 8.33
N VAL A 281 -2.52 33.44 7.30
CA VAL A 281 -2.53 32.63 6.08
C VAL A 281 -1.19 32.72 5.33
N THR A 282 -0.62 33.92 5.23
CA THR A 282 0.71 34.11 4.61
C THR A 282 1.80 33.40 5.40
N LEU A 283 1.79 33.47 6.73
CA LEU A 283 2.72 32.72 7.57
C LEU A 283 2.56 31.20 7.40
N LEU A 284 1.32 30.71 7.27
CA LEU A 284 1.02 29.30 6.98
C LEU A 284 1.56 28.87 5.61
N LEU A 285 1.43 29.72 4.58
CA LEU A 285 2.01 29.50 3.25
C LEU A 285 3.54 29.45 3.29
N PHE A 286 4.18 30.34 4.05
CA PHE A 286 5.62 30.30 4.25
C PHE A 286 6.05 29.02 4.97
N GLY A 287 5.34 28.62 6.02
CA GLY A 287 5.58 27.36 6.74
C GLY A 287 5.45 26.13 5.83
N LEU A 288 4.41 26.09 5.01
CA LEU A 288 4.22 25.02 4.02
C LEU A 288 5.33 25.02 2.96
N SER A 289 5.73 26.19 2.46
CA SER A 289 6.82 26.32 1.49
C SER A 289 8.16 25.84 2.07
N PHE A 290 8.44 26.18 3.33
CA PHE A 290 9.63 25.71 4.05
C PHE A 290 9.61 24.20 4.29
N TYR A 291 8.44 23.66 4.66
CA TYR A 291 8.24 22.22 4.84
C TYR A 291 8.49 21.44 3.53
N LEU A 292 7.94 21.93 2.41
CA LEU A 292 8.13 21.34 1.08
C LEU A 292 9.61 21.31 0.68
N LYS A 293 10.33 22.41 0.91
CA LYS A 293 11.76 22.52 0.60
C LYS A 293 12.61 21.59 1.48
N SER A 294 12.28 21.47 2.77
CA SER A 294 12.99 20.56 3.68
C SER A 294 12.85 19.10 3.23
N ILE A 295 11.69 18.68 2.74
CA ILE A 295 11.49 17.33 2.20
C ILE A 295 12.22 17.11 0.88
N SER A 296 12.25 18.09 -0.03
CA SER A 296 12.94 17.91 -1.30
C SER A 296 14.44 17.71 -1.11
N ASN A 297 15.04 18.41 -0.16
CA ASN A 297 16.47 18.27 0.15
C ASN A 297 16.83 16.88 0.71
N ILE A 298 15.94 16.25 1.50
CA ILE A 298 16.17 14.89 2.02
C ILE A 298 16.23 13.84 0.89
N LYS A 299 15.51 14.07 -0.21
CA LYS A 299 15.52 13.17 -1.38
C LYS A 299 16.77 13.32 -2.27
N GLU A 300 17.53 14.40 -2.15
CA GLU A 300 18.78 14.59 -2.91
C GLU A 300 20.00 13.94 -2.21
N GLU A 301 19.87 13.56 -0.93
CA GLU A 301 20.93 12.96 -0.12
C GLU A 301 20.85 11.41 0.01
N GLU A 302 19.76 10.77 -0.45
CA GLU A 302 19.62 9.29 -0.60
C GLU A 302 19.96 8.79 -2.01
#